data_AF-S1NZM8-F1
#
_entry.id   AF-S1NZM8-F1
#
_cell.length_a   1.000
_cell.length_b   1.000
_cell.length_c   1.000
_cell.angle_alpha   90.00
_cell.angle_beta   90.00
_cell.angle_gamma   90.00
#
_symmetry.space_group_name_H-M   'P 1'
#
loop_
_entity.id
_entity.type
_entity.pdbx_description
1 polymer ?
#
loop_
_entity_poly.entity_id
_entity_poly.type
_entity_poly.pdbx_seq_one_letter_code
_entity_poly.pdbx_strand_id
1 'polypeptide(L)'
;MIENAYGLMMPAYTKKMESEENSGYFSLYSRMPSATIYISFLPKNVSGEIQEADNSQERIVAVGTQNTATSVPAQYVYYKVQ
;
A
#
# COMPACT_ATOMS: atom_id res chain seq x y z
N MET A 1 -2.49 13.96 -18.43
CA MET A 1 -3.84 13.86 -17.86
C MET A 1 -4.47 12.59 -18.39
N ILE A 2 -5.33 11.93 -17.63
CA ILE A 2 -6.00 10.68 -17.98
C ILE A 2 -7.48 10.80 -17.59
N GLU A 3 -8.37 10.32 -18.45
CA GLU A 3 -9.81 10.39 -18.24
C GLU A 3 -10.29 9.25 -17.32
N ASN A 4 -11.07 9.57 -16.29
CA ASN A 4 -11.64 8.57 -15.39
C ASN A 4 -12.99 8.02 -15.90
N ALA A 5 -13.59 7.07 -15.18
CA ALA A 5 -14.87 6.44 -15.53
C ALA A 5 -16.07 7.42 -15.64
N TYR A 6 -15.90 8.67 -15.22
CA TYR A 6 -16.91 9.74 -15.25
C TYR A 6 -16.59 10.84 -16.28
N GLY A 7 -15.61 10.62 -17.17
CA GLY A 7 -15.22 11.60 -18.18
C GLY A 7 -14.42 12.80 -17.64
N LEU A 8 -13.92 12.71 -16.40
CA LEU A 8 -13.13 13.78 -15.79
C LEU A 8 -11.64 13.58 -16.07
N MET A 9 -10.98 14.64 -16.54
CA MET A 9 -9.53 14.70 -16.74
C MET A 9 -8.80 14.80 -15.40
N MET A 10 -8.08 13.75 -15.03
CA MET A 10 -7.24 13.70 -13.83
C MET A 10 -5.75 13.72 -14.18
N PRO A 11 -4.85 14.17 -13.29
CA PRO A 11 -3.42 13.95 -13.46
C PRO A 11 -3.11 12.46 -13.65
N ALA A 12 -2.09 12.15 -14.46
CA ALA A 12 -1.71 10.76 -14.71
C ALA A 12 -1.19 10.03 -13.47
N TYR A 13 -0.82 10.79 -12.44
CA TYR A 13 -0.40 10.32 -11.14
C TYR A 13 -0.69 11.43 -10.13
N THR A 14 -1.10 11.08 -8.93
CA THR A 14 -1.08 12.02 -7.81
C THR A 14 0.39 12.23 -7.38
N LYS A 15 0.89 13.47 -7.44
CA LYS A 15 2.28 13.79 -7.08
C LYS A 15 2.59 13.54 -5.60
N LYS A 16 1.56 13.49 -4.75
CA LYS A 16 1.67 13.29 -3.31
C LYS A 16 0.83 12.07 -2.92
N MET A 17 1.38 11.23 -2.05
CA MET A 17 0.63 10.14 -1.44
C MET A 17 -0.37 10.71 -0.42
N GLU A 18 -1.57 10.16 -0.42
CA GLU A 18 -2.64 10.43 0.54
C GLU A 18 -2.52 9.43 1.70
N SER A 19 -2.84 9.87 2.91
CA SER A 19 -2.85 9.01 4.09
C SER A 19 -4.21 8.33 4.27
N GLU A 20 -4.19 7.07 4.69
CA GLU A 20 -5.37 6.30 5.08
C GLU A 20 -5.09 5.58 6.42
N GLU A 21 -6.00 5.73 7.38
CA GLU A 21 -5.98 4.99 8.64
C GLU A 21 -7.10 3.96 8.62
N ASN A 22 -6.73 2.68 8.71
CA ASN A 22 -7.66 1.57 8.88
C ASN A 22 -7.43 0.93 10.25
N SER A 23 -8.40 0.15 10.75
CA SER A 23 -8.31 -0.46 12.08
C SER A 23 -7.06 -1.35 12.24
N GLY A 24 -6.01 -0.77 12.83
CA GLY A 24 -4.76 -1.46 13.18
C GLY A 24 -3.55 -1.12 12.30
N TYR A 25 -3.66 -0.30 11.26
CA TYR A 25 -2.52 0.07 10.41
C TYR A 25 -2.71 1.40 9.67
N PHE A 26 -1.57 2.03 9.35
CA PHE A 26 -1.48 3.28 8.61
C PHE A 26 -0.96 3.03 7.20
N SER A 27 -1.54 3.67 6.20
CA SER A 27 -1.13 3.54 4.81
C SER A 27 -0.93 4.89 4.13
N LEU A 28 0.07 4.97 3.25
CA LEU A 28 0.22 6.04 2.26
C LEU A 28 -0.11 5.48 0.89
N TYR A 29 -0.98 6.13 0.12
CA TYR A 29 -1.39 5.62 -1.18
C TYR A 29 -1.37 6.68 -2.28
N SER A 30 -1.12 6.24 -3.51
CA SER A 30 -1.26 7.07 -4.72
C SER A 30 -2.08 6.33 -5.76
N ARG A 31 -3.09 7.03 -6.29
CA ARG A 31 -3.92 6.53 -7.38
C ARG A 31 -3.27 6.90 -8.71
N MET A 32 -2.97 5.89 -9.50
CA MET A 32 -2.57 5.98 -10.90
C MET A 32 -3.64 5.29 -11.75
N PRO A 33 -3.83 5.67 -13.01
CA PRO A 33 -4.74 4.93 -13.87
C PRO A 33 -4.29 3.48 -14.01
N SER A 34 -5.24 2.57 -13.76
CA SER A 34 -5.03 1.11 -13.71
C SER A 34 -4.09 0.60 -12.59
N ALA A 35 -3.74 1.44 -11.61
CA ALA A 35 -2.76 1.09 -10.59
C ALA A 35 -2.97 1.88 -9.28
N THR A 36 -2.92 1.21 -8.14
CA THR A 36 -2.77 1.90 -6.85
C THR A 36 -1.50 1.41 -6.18
N ILE A 37 -0.67 2.36 -5.74
CA ILE A 37 0.48 2.07 -4.90
C ILE A 37 0.04 2.30 -3.46
N TYR A 38 0.25 1.31 -2.60
CA TYR A 38 0.08 1.43 -1.16
C TYR A 38 1.42 1.19 -0.47
N ILE A 39 1.76 2.04 0.49
CA ILE A 39 2.82 1.83 1.46
C ILE A 39 2.15 1.71 2.82
N SER A 40 2.06 0.49 3.35
CA SER A 40 1.44 0.22 4.65
C SER A 40 2.49 0.03 5.74
N PHE A 41 2.23 0.65 6.88
CA PHE A 41 3.02 0.59 8.10
C PHE A 41 2.27 -0.27 9.11
N LEU A 42 2.78 -1.47 9.33
CA LEU A 42 2.17 -2.48 10.19
C LEU A 42 2.93 -2.56 11.52
N PRO A 43 2.25 -2.36 12.66
CA PRO A 43 2.85 -2.58 13.95
C PRO A 43 3.10 -4.08 14.18
N LYS A 44 3.98 -4.37 15.15
CA LYS A 44 4.20 -5.74 15.64
C LYS A 44 2.87 -6.38 16.07
N ASN A 45 2.77 -7.69 15.90
CA ASN A 45 1.60 -8.51 16.24
C ASN A 45 0.33 -8.27 15.40
N VAL A 46 0.40 -7.48 14.31
CA VAL A 46 -0.70 -7.38 13.35
C VAL A 46 -0.55 -8.45 12.28
N SER A 47 -1.45 -9.44 12.29
CA SER A 47 -1.55 -10.46 11.24
C SER A 47 -2.28 -9.86 10.03
N GLY A 48 -1.55 -9.55 8.95
CA GLY A 48 -2.11 -9.02 7.71
C GLY A 48 -2.04 -10.02 6.54
N GLU A 49 -2.39 -9.57 5.34
CA GLU A 49 -2.40 -10.34 4.08
C GLU A 49 -0.99 -10.73 3.54
N ILE A 50 0.00 -10.78 4.42
CA ILE A 50 1.42 -10.93 4.07
C ILE A 50 1.89 -12.28 4.54
N GLN A 51 2.11 -13.17 3.58
CA GLN A 51 2.54 -14.52 3.84
C GLN A 51 4.01 -14.52 4.30
N GLU A 52 4.31 -15.31 5.33
CA GLU A 52 5.68 -15.63 5.80
C GLU A 52 6.49 -14.45 6.39
N ALA A 53 5.90 -13.29 6.61
CA ALA A 53 6.59 -12.17 7.25
C ALA A 53 6.71 -12.35 8.78
N ASP A 54 7.82 -11.86 9.35
CA ASP A 54 8.03 -11.86 10.81
C ASP A 54 7.09 -10.86 11.49
N ASN A 55 6.04 -11.37 12.13
CA ASN A 55 5.04 -10.56 12.85
C ASN A 55 5.58 -9.96 14.16
N SER A 56 6.77 -10.34 14.64
CA SER A 56 7.33 -9.82 15.90
C SER A 56 7.92 -8.41 15.76
N GLN A 57 8.06 -7.90 14.53
CA GLN A 57 8.69 -6.62 14.22
C GLN A 57 7.72 -5.66 13.52
N GLU A 58 8.04 -4.36 13.59
CA GLU A 58 7.38 -3.33 12.78
C GLU A 58 7.77 -3.49 11.31
N ARG A 59 6.77 -3.42 10.42
CA ARG A 59 6.94 -3.73 8.99
C ARG A 59 6.43 -2.61 8.10
N ILE A 60 7.12 -2.41 6.99
CA ILE A 60 6.75 -1.49 5.91
C ILE A 60 6.59 -2.33 4.63
N VAL A 61 5.45 -2.13 3.97
CA VAL A 61 5.01 -2.99 2.89
C VAL A 61 4.63 -2.10 1.71
N ALA A 62 5.38 -2.20 0.62
CA ALA A 62 5.06 -1.51 -0.62
C ALA A 62 4.28 -2.47 -1.54
N VAL A 63 2.98 -2.26 -1.69
CA VAL A 63 2.12 -3.03 -2.59
C VAL A 63 1.93 -2.26 -3.88
N GLY A 64 2.35 -2.86 -4.99
CA GLY A 64 2.18 -2.31 -6.34
C GLY A 64 1.17 -3.08 -7.16
N THR A 65 -0.09 -2.62 -7.18
CA THR A 65 -1.17 -2.96 -8.16
C THR A 65 -1.66 -4.43 -8.14
N GLN A 66 -2.94 -4.76 -8.30
CA GLN A 66 -3.97 -4.35 -9.27
C GLN A 66 -5.35 -4.72 -8.68
N ASN A 67 -6.27 -3.76 -8.49
CA ASN A 67 -7.72 -3.88 -8.12
C ASN A 67 -8.19 -4.91 -7.06
N THR A 68 -7.29 -5.66 -6.48
CA THR A 68 -7.48 -6.77 -5.54
C THR A 68 -6.23 -6.79 -4.68
N ALA A 69 -6.39 -7.09 -3.39
CA ALA A 69 -5.29 -7.15 -2.47
C ALA A 69 -4.43 -8.38 -2.81
N THR A 70 -3.36 -8.16 -3.58
CA THR A 70 -2.43 -9.23 -3.93
C THR A 70 -1.56 -9.50 -2.71
N SER A 71 -1.54 -10.75 -2.23
CA SER A 71 -0.66 -11.18 -1.14
C SER A 71 0.78 -10.75 -1.43
N VAL A 72 1.43 -10.10 -0.45
CA VAL A 72 2.80 -9.60 -0.62
C VAL A 72 3.80 -10.66 -0.19
N PRO A 73 4.74 -11.08 -1.07
CA PRO A 73 5.81 -11.99 -0.68
C PRO A 73 6.74 -11.39 0.39
N ALA A 74 7.19 -12.19 1.35
CA ALA A 74 8.03 -11.75 2.48
C ALA A 74 9.31 -10.98 2.06
N GLN A 75 9.89 -11.30 0.89
CA GLN A 75 11.07 -10.62 0.36
C GLN A 75 10.85 -9.13 0.00
N TYR A 76 9.60 -8.68 -0.09
CA TYR A 76 9.23 -7.29 -0.33
C TYR A 76 8.78 -6.55 0.95
N VAL A 77 8.95 -7.19 2.11
CA VAL A 77 8.65 -6.61 3.43
C VAL A 77 9.92 -6.02 4.02
N TYR A 78 9.88 -4.72 4.30
CA TYR A 78 10.95 -4.04 5.00
C TYR A 78 10.65 -4.02 6.49
N TYR A 79 11.67 -4.18 7.32
CA TYR A 79 11.55 -4.14 8.77
C TYR A 79 12.19 -2.87 9.29
N LYS A 80 11.65 -2.32 10.38
CA LYS A 80 12.29 -1.20 11.05
C LYS A 80 13.63 -1.65 11.61
N VAL A 81 14.70 -1.00 11.17
CA VAL A 81 16.03 -1.15 11.75
C VAL A 81 16.04 -0.44 13.11
N GLN A 82 16.58 -1.10 14.14
CA GLN A 82 16.76 -0.52 15.47
C GLN A 82 17.71 0.68 15.46
#